data_AF-A0A8T6U1H7-F1
#
_entry.id   AF-A0A8T6U1H7-F1
#
_cell.length_a   1.000
_cell.length_b   1.000
_cell.length_c   1.000
_cell.angle_alpha   90.00
_cell.angle_beta   90.00
_cell.angle_gamma   90.00
#
_symmetry.space_group_name_H-M   'P 1'
#
loop_
_entity.id
_entity.type
_entity.pdbx_description
1 polymer ?
#
loop_
_entity_poly.entity_id
_entity_poly.type
_entity_poly.pdbx_seq_one_letter_code
_entity_poly.pdbx_strand_id
1 'polypeptide(L)'
;MATRKILSVLTVLLLVSSGLALTAFAGEPLPDADTEQTTTIVSDVISIPEVLPDADGPSNDAFAINMVTGDPVDLNTVVQAPMDVREAYEGGMFEVNIDELLNLPMGEDGGGVLIRGDSDHRAPGEILLIDDDASSHVNTTQAFNNSGPYDMDTGKIMADALTSLGYAYDTYIVDAGMNGPDYDTMNDYSTIIWSFGYEWGFFPTLTQWDFWRITNFMEAGGSVWFSGPGFISSIYGNFNYTVGGQNEFDSDGFAMKYLGIEEYFFFTGQPNPVNGSAGAVMTGSEQYATRNWFNQFGDQRDILGGITRPVSTGVEILIADGTDAFGKSYDDEPVAIGYNSGTWKVVTAHLDFSVISSATDREDYIDKVLKWLGTPTVNTNRRNIMNMNV
;
A
#
# COMPACT_ATOMS: atom_id res chain seq x y z
N MET A 1 45.09 -44.67 6.41
CA MET A 1 44.70 -44.61 7.84
C MET A 1 45.27 -43.34 8.45
N ALA A 2 44.46 -42.57 9.18
CA ALA A 2 44.83 -41.58 10.21
C ALA A 2 45.81 -40.42 9.82
N THR A 3 45.74 -39.20 10.38
CA THR A 3 44.98 -38.72 11.55
C THR A 3 44.60 -37.24 11.41
N ARG A 4 43.45 -36.84 11.94
CA ARG A 4 43.13 -35.44 12.27
C ARG A 4 43.99 -34.95 13.45
N LYS A 5 44.25 -33.62 13.51
CA LYS A 5 44.23 -32.71 14.68
C LYS A 5 45.34 -31.65 14.60
N ILE A 6 44.95 -30.38 14.59
CA ILE A 6 45.34 -29.32 15.56
C ILE A 6 44.41 -28.13 15.28
N LEU A 7 43.37 -28.01 16.11
CA LEU A 7 42.80 -26.72 16.49
C LEU A 7 43.52 -26.30 17.81
N SER A 8 43.30 -25.06 18.26
CA SER A 8 43.71 -24.48 19.56
C SER A 8 45.08 -23.78 19.62
N VAL A 9 45.16 -22.54 19.11
CA VAL A 9 46.17 -21.53 19.53
C VAL A 9 45.60 -20.11 19.63
N LEU A 10 44.65 -19.70 18.77
CA LEU A 10 44.29 -18.29 18.60
C LEU A 10 43.01 -17.84 19.33
N THR A 11 43.01 -17.86 20.68
CA THR A 11 41.87 -17.37 21.50
C THR A 11 42.30 -16.74 22.84
N VAL A 12 43.60 -16.48 23.10
CA VAL A 12 44.08 -16.13 24.45
C VAL A 12 45.07 -14.95 24.49
N LEU A 13 45.12 -14.06 23.48
CA LEU A 13 46.11 -12.97 23.50
C LEU A 13 45.73 -11.66 22.79
N LEU A 14 44.63 -11.00 23.20
CA LEU A 14 44.44 -9.56 22.98
C LEU A 14 43.38 -8.93 23.91
N LEU A 15 43.60 -9.08 25.22
CA LEU A 15 42.96 -8.30 26.27
C LEU A 15 44.00 -8.01 27.37
N VAL A 16 43.87 -6.86 28.03
CA VAL A 16 44.72 -6.34 29.13
C VAL A 16 46.08 -5.72 28.72
N SER A 17 46.06 -4.43 28.39
CA SER A 17 46.98 -3.41 28.94
C SER A 17 46.34 -2.02 28.71
N SER A 18 45.51 -1.53 29.64
CA SER A 18 45.86 -0.88 30.92
C SER A 18 46.08 0.63 30.77
N GLY A 19 45.15 1.43 31.31
CA GLY A 19 45.21 2.89 31.28
C GLY A 19 44.19 3.55 32.20
N LEU A 20 44.24 3.26 33.51
CA LEU A 20 43.42 3.96 34.51
C LEU A 20 43.84 5.42 34.64
N ALA A 21 42.86 6.32 34.77
CA ALA A 21 42.97 7.49 35.64
C ALA A 21 41.59 7.86 36.22
N LEU A 22 41.53 8.01 37.54
CA LEU A 22 40.34 8.37 38.31
C LEU A 22 40.44 9.84 38.71
N THR A 23 39.33 10.59 38.77
CA THR A 23 38.88 11.36 39.96
C THR A 23 37.59 12.13 39.69
N ALA A 24 36.82 12.36 40.75
CA ALA A 24 35.50 13.00 40.75
C ALA A 24 35.56 14.43 41.32
N PHE A 25 34.49 15.21 41.15
CA PHE A 25 33.97 16.08 42.21
C PHE A 25 32.45 16.24 42.10
N ALA A 26 31.81 16.51 43.25
CA ALA A 26 30.37 16.45 43.43
C ALA A 26 29.67 17.81 43.25
N GLY A 27 28.34 17.79 43.08
CA GLY A 27 27.50 18.99 43.00
C GLY A 27 25.99 18.69 42.98
N GLU A 28 25.44 18.38 44.15
CA GLU A 28 24.02 18.60 44.48
C GLU A 28 23.96 19.79 45.46
N PRO A 29 22.91 20.64 45.50
CA PRO A 29 21.56 20.14 45.81
C PRO A 29 20.30 20.92 45.29
N LEU A 30 19.18 20.17 45.22
CA LEU A 30 17.82 20.49 45.75
C LEU A 30 16.84 21.43 44.97
N PRO A 31 15.51 21.42 45.32
CA PRO A 31 14.41 21.47 44.33
C PRO A 31 13.48 22.69 44.51
N ASP A 32 12.32 22.64 43.82
CA ASP A 32 10.99 23.26 44.09
C ASP A 32 10.34 23.63 42.73
N ALA A 33 9.03 23.69 42.51
CA ALA A 33 7.85 23.13 43.20
C ALA A 33 6.65 23.16 42.21
N ASP A 34 5.51 22.59 42.61
CA ASP A 34 4.24 22.42 41.88
C ASP A 34 3.80 23.54 40.91
N THR A 35 3.09 23.14 39.85
CA THR A 35 1.67 23.56 39.68
C THR A 35 0.92 22.70 38.65
N GLU A 36 -0.29 22.28 39.01
CA GLU A 36 -1.25 21.68 38.09
C GLU A 36 -1.80 22.72 37.11
N GLN A 37 -2.12 22.30 35.88
CA GLN A 37 -3.25 22.88 35.15
C GLN A 37 -4.11 21.77 34.54
N THR A 38 -5.34 21.70 35.01
CA THR A 38 -6.44 20.95 34.40
C THR A 38 -7.01 21.75 33.24
N THR A 39 -6.99 21.19 32.02
CA THR A 39 -7.71 21.76 30.87
C THR A 39 -9.09 21.12 30.78
N THR A 40 -10.14 21.88 31.07
CA THR A 40 -11.53 21.47 30.84
C THR A 40 -11.85 21.61 29.36
N ILE A 41 -12.19 20.51 28.68
CA ILE A 41 -12.73 20.56 27.32
C ILE A 41 -14.18 21.08 27.41
N VAL A 42 -14.43 22.22 26.77
CA VAL A 42 -15.78 22.77 26.60
C VAL A 42 -16.40 22.15 25.36
N SER A 43 -17.58 21.58 25.51
CA SER A 43 -18.41 21.08 24.40
C SER A 43 -19.22 22.25 23.83
N ASP A 44 -18.75 22.83 22.73
CA ASP A 44 -19.52 23.82 21.98
C ASP A 44 -20.41 23.11 20.94
N VAL A 45 -21.72 23.31 21.09
CA VAL A 45 -22.74 22.82 20.18
C VAL A 45 -22.82 23.76 18.98
N ILE A 46 -22.28 23.35 17.84
CA ILE A 46 -22.42 24.09 16.59
C ILE A 46 -23.89 24.05 16.14
N SER A 47 -24.48 25.23 16.00
CA SER A 47 -25.83 25.40 15.46
C SER A 47 -25.76 25.61 13.95
N ILE A 48 -26.43 24.75 13.18
CA ILE A 48 -26.50 24.85 11.72
C ILE A 48 -27.48 25.99 11.34
N PRO A 49 -27.11 26.96 10.49
CA PRO A 49 -28.03 28.00 10.03
C PRO A 49 -28.98 27.47 8.95
N GLU A 50 -30.23 27.91 9.03
CA GLU A 50 -31.28 27.64 8.05
C GLU A 50 -31.05 28.48 6.78
N VAL A 51 -30.87 27.83 5.62
CA VAL A 51 -30.61 28.52 4.34
C VAL A 51 -31.93 28.85 3.65
N LEU A 52 -32.11 30.13 3.30
CA LEU A 52 -33.24 30.62 2.50
C LEU A 52 -32.89 30.57 1.00
N PRO A 53 -33.84 30.21 0.12
CA PRO A 53 -33.64 30.27 -1.33
C PRO A 53 -33.93 31.69 -1.87
N ASP A 54 -33.00 32.24 -2.64
CA ASP A 54 -33.23 33.08 -3.85
C ASP A 54 -31.94 33.87 -4.20
N ALA A 55 -31.24 33.46 -5.28
CA ALA A 55 -30.54 34.36 -6.22
C ALA A 55 -29.89 33.60 -7.39
N ASP A 56 -30.32 33.96 -8.61
CA ASP A 56 -29.64 33.87 -9.91
C ASP A 56 -29.06 32.54 -10.44
N GLY A 57 -29.22 32.34 -11.76
CA GLY A 57 -28.88 31.10 -12.48
C GLY A 57 -27.38 30.87 -12.70
N PRO A 58 -26.99 29.65 -13.08
CA PRO A 58 -25.67 29.11 -12.79
C PRO A 58 -24.55 29.75 -13.62
N SER A 59 -23.43 30.01 -12.94
CA SER A 59 -22.10 30.02 -13.53
C SER A 59 -21.78 28.66 -14.17
N ASN A 60 -20.74 28.60 -15.01
CA ASN A 60 -20.25 27.34 -15.57
C ASN A 60 -19.48 26.55 -14.50
N ASP A 61 -20.18 26.11 -13.47
CA ASP A 61 -19.61 25.42 -12.32
C ASP A 61 -19.44 23.93 -12.61
N ALA A 62 -18.30 23.37 -12.20
CA ALA A 62 -17.98 21.96 -12.39
C ALA A 62 -18.61 21.15 -11.23
N PHE A 63 -19.36 20.09 -11.52
CA PHE A 63 -20.47 19.69 -10.65
C PHE A 63 -20.53 18.23 -10.16
N ALA A 64 -19.64 17.32 -10.59
CA ALA A 64 -19.75 15.87 -10.31
C ALA A 64 -21.18 15.30 -10.52
N ILE A 65 -21.48 14.12 -9.95
CA ILE A 65 -22.83 13.62 -9.61
C ILE A 65 -22.67 12.68 -8.41
N ASN A 66 -23.46 12.84 -7.34
CA ASN A 66 -23.57 11.81 -6.30
C ASN A 66 -24.43 10.65 -6.82
N MET A 67 -23.86 9.44 -6.93
CA MET A 67 -24.54 8.29 -7.54
C MET A 67 -25.73 7.73 -6.75
N VAL A 68 -25.88 8.09 -5.47
CA VAL A 68 -26.99 7.65 -4.61
C VAL A 68 -28.15 8.65 -4.60
N THR A 69 -27.86 9.95 -4.52
CA THR A 69 -28.90 10.99 -4.49
C THR A 69 -29.25 11.56 -5.86
N GLY A 70 -28.33 11.44 -6.83
CA GLY A 70 -28.41 12.09 -8.14
C GLY A 70 -28.10 13.58 -8.12
N ASP A 71 -27.69 14.13 -6.98
CA ASP A 71 -27.45 15.57 -6.82
C ASP A 71 -26.06 15.97 -7.36
N PRO A 72 -25.92 17.18 -7.93
CA PRO A 72 -24.62 17.76 -8.23
C PRO A 72 -23.87 18.17 -6.95
N VAL A 73 -22.55 17.94 -6.93
CA VAL A 73 -21.62 18.35 -5.88
C VAL A 73 -20.63 19.36 -6.46
N ASP A 74 -20.79 20.63 -6.07
CA ASP A 74 -19.98 21.75 -6.58
C ASP A 74 -18.47 21.56 -6.30
N LEU A 75 -17.72 21.23 -7.35
CA LEU A 75 -16.26 21.04 -7.30
C LEU A 75 -15.53 22.36 -7.04
N ASN A 76 -16.16 23.53 -7.20
CA ASN A 76 -15.59 24.79 -6.75
C ASN A 76 -15.55 24.92 -5.23
N THR A 77 -16.30 24.09 -4.48
CA THR A 77 -16.09 23.94 -3.03
C THR A 77 -14.95 22.95 -2.72
N VAL A 78 -14.63 22.06 -3.66
CA VAL A 78 -13.48 21.13 -3.62
C VAL A 78 -12.24 21.80 -4.23
N VAL A 79 -11.82 22.92 -3.63
CA VAL A 79 -10.66 23.76 -4.03
C VAL A 79 -9.30 23.01 -3.96
N GLN A 80 -9.31 21.72 -3.66
CA GLN A 80 -8.14 20.85 -3.51
C GLN A 80 -8.06 19.72 -4.57
N ALA A 81 -8.98 19.67 -5.55
CA ALA A 81 -8.90 18.68 -6.63
C ALA A 81 -7.63 18.90 -7.50
N PRO A 82 -6.82 17.86 -7.72
CA PRO A 82 -5.70 17.88 -8.65
C PRO A 82 -6.05 18.34 -10.07
N MET A 83 -5.04 18.84 -10.80
CA MET A 83 -5.25 19.38 -12.14
C MET A 83 -5.72 18.31 -13.14
N ASP A 84 -5.16 17.10 -13.07
CA ASP A 84 -5.53 15.96 -13.92
C ASP A 84 -6.98 15.51 -13.68
N VAL A 85 -7.40 15.45 -12.41
CA VAL A 85 -8.78 15.16 -12.01
C VAL A 85 -9.75 16.19 -12.59
N ARG A 86 -9.44 17.48 -12.46
CA ARG A 86 -10.32 18.56 -12.94
C ARG A 86 -10.45 18.54 -14.47
N GLU A 87 -9.34 18.37 -15.20
CA GLU A 87 -9.36 18.30 -16.66
C GLU A 87 -10.16 17.09 -17.17
N ALA A 88 -10.02 15.94 -16.52
CA ALA A 88 -10.81 14.74 -16.86
C ALA A 88 -12.31 14.90 -16.58
N TYR A 89 -12.66 15.59 -15.48
CA TYR A 89 -14.05 15.95 -15.19
C TYR A 89 -14.64 16.92 -16.22
N GLU A 90 -13.92 18.01 -16.54
CA GLU A 90 -14.35 19.01 -17.53
C GLU A 90 -14.49 18.40 -18.94
N GLY A 91 -13.70 17.36 -19.25
CA GLY A 91 -13.83 16.54 -20.45
C GLY A 91 -15.05 15.60 -20.48
N GLY A 92 -15.86 15.54 -19.41
CA GLY A 92 -17.08 14.74 -19.33
C GLY A 92 -16.82 13.23 -19.28
N MET A 93 -15.64 12.78 -18.84
CA MET A 93 -15.23 11.38 -18.93
C MET A 93 -15.75 10.48 -17.78
N PHE A 94 -16.72 10.92 -16.97
CA PHE A 94 -16.63 10.57 -15.54
C PHE A 94 -17.93 10.57 -14.68
N GLU A 95 -18.03 9.62 -13.73
CA GLU A 95 -19.01 9.50 -12.61
C GLU A 95 -18.27 9.17 -11.28
N VAL A 96 -18.44 9.92 -10.17
CA VAL A 96 -17.80 9.59 -8.86
C VAL A 96 -18.76 8.75 -8.01
N ASN A 97 -18.33 7.61 -7.45
CA ASN A 97 -18.94 7.12 -6.21
C ASN A 97 -18.37 7.90 -5.01
N ILE A 98 -19.06 8.98 -4.63
CA ILE A 98 -18.58 9.94 -3.61
C ILE A 98 -18.52 9.30 -2.21
N ASP A 99 -19.32 8.27 -1.93
CA ASP A 99 -19.47 7.74 -0.56
C ASP A 99 -18.23 6.94 -0.09
N GLU A 100 -17.51 6.28 -1.01
CA GLU A 100 -16.20 5.71 -0.72
C GLU A 100 -15.13 6.80 -0.56
N LEU A 101 -15.21 7.87 -1.37
CA LEU A 101 -14.27 8.99 -1.31
C LEU A 101 -14.41 9.85 -0.04
N LEU A 102 -15.61 9.97 0.54
CA LEU A 102 -15.85 10.76 1.76
C LEU A 102 -15.15 10.21 3.01
N ASN A 103 -14.79 8.92 3.01
CA ASN A 103 -14.05 8.29 4.10
C ASN A 103 -12.53 8.29 3.86
N LEU A 104 -12.09 8.58 2.63
CA LEU A 104 -10.69 8.77 2.30
C LEU A 104 -10.25 10.20 2.61
N PRO A 105 -9.10 10.41 3.26
CA PRO A 105 -8.51 11.73 3.35
C PRO A 105 -8.08 12.25 1.97
N MET A 106 -8.22 13.56 1.79
CA MET A 106 -7.62 14.29 0.67
C MET A 106 -6.11 14.35 0.91
N GLY A 107 -5.31 13.76 0.01
CA GLY A 107 -3.86 13.95 -0.01
C GLY A 107 -3.47 15.20 -0.78
N GLU A 108 -2.23 15.65 -0.55
CA GLU A 108 -1.65 16.79 -1.25
C GLU A 108 -0.86 16.34 -2.49
N ASP A 109 -0.96 17.08 -3.59
CA ASP A 109 -0.17 16.83 -4.80
C ASP A 109 1.30 17.26 -4.62
N GLY A 110 2.21 16.53 -5.27
CA GLY A 110 3.62 16.95 -5.42
C GLY A 110 4.57 16.47 -4.33
N GLY A 111 4.13 15.57 -3.45
CA GLY A 111 5.00 14.91 -2.46
C GLY A 111 5.85 13.77 -3.03
N GLY A 112 5.49 13.18 -4.17
CA GLY A 112 6.18 12.02 -4.72
C GLY A 112 7.27 12.30 -5.76
N VAL A 113 8.19 11.36 -5.93
CA VAL A 113 9.35 11.46 -6.85
C VAL A 113 9.48 10.23 -7.75
N LEU A 114 9.36 10.44 -9.07
CA LEU A 114 9.66 9.43 -10.09
C LEU A 114 11.18 9.29 -10.30
N ILE A 115 11.73 8.15 -9.91
CA ILE A 115 13.09 7.69 -10.19
C ILE A 115 13.04 6.75 -11.41
N ARG A 116 13.65 7.19 -12.51
CA ARG A 116 13.73 6.37 -13.73
C ARG A 116 14.88 5.37 -13.67
N GLY A 117 14.64 4.14 -14.11
CA GLY A 117 15.65 3.09 -14.14
C GLY A 117 16.82 3.39 -15.08
N ASP A 118 18.02 2.95 -14.70
CA ASP A 118 19.31 3.21 -15.38
C ASP A 118 19.46 2.56 -16.79
N SER A 119 18.39 2.04 -17.38
CA SER A 119 18.48 1.37 -18.69
C SER A 119 18.58 2.39 -19.83
N ASP A 120 19.51 2.17 -20.77
CA ASP A 120 19.65 2.97 -22.00
C ASP A 120 18.37 2.92 -22.89
N HIS A 121 17.43 2.02 -22.57
CA HIS A 121 16.13 1.91 -23.21
C HIS A 121 15.17 2.99 -22.71
N ARG A 122 15.20 4.16 -23.34
CA ARG A 122 14.17 5.23 -23.22
C ARG A 122 12.80 4.85 -23.80
N ALA A 123 12.43 3.57 -23.78
CA ALA A 123 11.02 3.20 -23.85
C ALA A 123 10.41 3.52 -22.46
N PRO A 124 9.13 3.92 -22.37
CA PRO A 124 8.43 3.93 -21.09
C PRO A 124 8.60 2.57 -20.38
N GLY A 125 8.84 2.59 -19.08
CA GLY A 125 8.95 1.36 -18.29
C GLY A 125 7.67 0.53 -18.43
N GLU A 126 7.78 -0.79 -18.40
CA GLU A 126 6.58 -1.63 -18.52
C GLU A 126 5.87 -1.80 -17.16
N ILE A 127 6.63 -1.62 -16.07
CA ILE A 127 6.20 -1.66 -14.67
C ILE A 127 6.51 -0.30 -14.00
N LEU A 128 5.56 0.26 -13.26
CA LEU A 128 5.82 1.28 -12.24
C LEU A 128 5.77 0.64 -10.87
N LEU A 129 6.84 0.75 -10.10
CA LEU A 129 6.87 0.35 -8.68
C LEU A 129 6.62 1.60 -7.83
N ILE A 130 5.47 1.67 -7.19
CA ILE A 130 5.09 2.75 -6.28
C ILE A 130 5.45 2.30 -4.86
N ASP A 131 6.34 3.06 -4.24
CA ASP A 131 6.92 2.81 -2.92
C ASP A 131 6.30 3.79 -1.92
N ASP A 132 5.39 3.28 -1.10
CA ASP A 132 4.44 4.04 -0.29
C ASP A 132 4.36 3.44 1.12
N ASP A 133 5.53 3.11 1.67
CA ASP A 133 5.71 2.56 3.02
C ASP A 133 6.28 3.59 4.02
N ALA A 134 6.13 4.88 3.68
CA ALA A 134 6.66 6.03 4.41
C ALA A 134 8.19 6.05 4.58
N SER A 135 8.95 5.32 3.76
CA SER A 135 10.43 5.33 3.72
C SER A 135 11.01 6.66 3.21
N SER A 136 11.04 7.65 4.11
CA SER A 136 11.41 9.04 3.78
C SER A 136 12.72 9.20 2.98
N HIS A 137 12.70 10.11 2.00
CA HIS A 137 13.84 10.49 1.17
C HIS A 137 15.03 11.08 1.97
N VAL A 138 15.97 10.25 2.45
CA VAL A 138 17.23 10.73 3.06
C VAL A 138 18.49 10.23 2.35
N ASN A 139 18.73 10.83 1.17
CA ASN A 139 20.05 11.03 0.53
C ASN A 139 20.98 9.82 0.37
N THR A 140 21.09 9.30 -0.87
CA THR A 140 22.29 9.40 -1.73
C THR A 140 22.16 8.45 -2.94
N THR A 141 23.19 8.35 -3.77
CA THR A 141 23.39 7.29 -4.77
C THR A 141 23.66 5.91 -4.13
N GLN A 142 22.87 5.53 -3.13
CA GLN A 142 22.86 4.22 -2.50
C GLN A 142 21.42 3.76 -2.34
N ALA A 143 21.19 2.46 -2.55
CA ALA A 143 19.87 1.86 -2.45
C ALA A 143 19.25 2.15 -1.07
N PHE A 144 18.03 2.71 -1.13
CA PHE A 144 17.01 2.92 -0.11
C PHE A 144 17.37 2.48 1.34
N ASN A 145 17.29 3.43 2.26
CA ASN A 145 17.71 3.31 3.65
C ASN A 145 16.72 4.04 4.57
N ASN A 146 15.58 3.39 4.84
CA ASN A 146 14.70 3.83 5.91
C ASN A 146 15.43 3.69 7.27
N SER A 147 15.37 4.72 8.12
CA SER A 147 16.40 4.97 9.15
C SER A 147 16.10 4.38 10.54
N GLY A 148 15.13 3.47 10.63
CA GLY A 148 14.82 2.69 11.83
C GLY A 148 15.52 1.32 11.85
N PRO A 149 16.02 0.81 13.00
CA PRO A 149 16.61 -0.54 13.10
C PRO A 149 15.59 -1.70 12.97
N TYR A 150 14.38 -1.40 12.48
CA TYR A 150 13.23 -2.31 12.36
C TYR A 150 12.46 -2.12 11.06
N ASP A 151 12.72 -1.05 10.29
CA ASP A 151 12.08 -0.85 9.01
C ASP A 151 12.83 -1.60 7.92
N MET A 152 12.10 -2.42 7.19
CA MET A 152 12.55 -2.89 5.90
C MET A 152 11.75 -2.22 4.81
N ASP A 153 12.48 -1.47 4.03
CA ASP A 153 12.05 -0.82 2.80
C ASP A 153 11.50 -1.86 1.80
N THR A 154 10.19 -1.82 1.60
CA THR A 154 9.44 -2.83 0.83
C THR A 154 9.62 -2.60 -0.66
N GLY A 155 9.57 -1.34 -1.11
CA GLY A 155 9.88 -0.96 -2.48
C GLY A 155 11.29 -1.40 -2.88
N LYS A 156 12.32 -1.13 -2.06
CA LYS A 156 13.67 -1.66 -2.31
C LYS A 156 13.70 -3.18 -2.49
N ILE A 157 12.97 -3.90 -1.65
CA ILE A 157 12.99 -5.37 -1.69
C ILE A 157 12.31 -5.91 -2.94
N MET A 158 11.24 -5.25 -3.42
CA MET A 158 10.67 -5.51 -4.74
C MET A 158 11.62 -5.13 -5.87
N ALA A 159 12.23 -3.95 -5.81
CA ALA A 159 13.20 -3.45 -6.78
C ALA A 159 14.39 -4.40 -6.95
N ASP A 160 14.96 -4.90 -5.85
CA ASP A 160 16.04 -5.90 -5.87
C ASP A 160 15.59 -7.21 -6.59
N ALA A 161 14.36 -7.69 -6.33
CA ALA A 161 13.83 -8.89 -6.97
C ALA A 161 13.52 -8.69 -8.47
N LEU A 162 12.89 -7.57 -8.84
CA LEU A 162 12.67 -7.16 -10.24
C LEU A 162 13.98 -7.07 -11.01
N THR A 163 15.00 -6.46 -10.40
CA THR A 163 16.35 -6.31 -10.99
C THR A 163 17.04 -7.66 -11.17
N SER A 164 16.95 -8.56 -10.18
CA SER A 164 17.53 -9.91 -10.25
C SER A 164 16.95 -10.73 -11.41
N LEU A 165 15.65 -10.58 -11.66
CA LEU A 165 14.91 -11.23 -12.74
C LEU A 165 15.06 -10.54 -14.10
N GLY A 166 15.63 -9.32 -14.13
CA GLY A 166 15.82 -8.53 -15.36
C GLY A 166 14.56 -7.84 -15.88
N TYR A 167 13.55 -7.61 -15.03
CA TYR A 167 12.40 -6.78 -15.39
C TYR A 167 12.81 -5.30 -15.49
N ALA A 168 12.25 -4.59 -16.46
CA ALA A 168 12.40 -3.14 -16.59
C ALA A 168 11.27 -2.43 -15.84
N TYR A 169 11.65 -1.55 -14.91
CA TYR A 169 10.74 -0.78 -14.09
C TYR A 169 11.30 0.63 -13.83
N ASP A 170 10.40 1.57 -13.56
CA ASP A 170 10.72 2.81 -12.87
C ASP A 170 10.14 2.74 -11.44
N THR A 171 10.67 3.53 -10.51
CA THR A 171 10.16 3.63 -9.13
C THR A 171 9.56 5.01 -8.89
N TYR A 172 8.39 5.08 -8.26
CA TYR A 172 7.81 6.32 -7.75
C TYR A 172 7.74 6.22 -6.23
N ILE A 173 8.46 7.07 -5.51
CA ILE A 173 8.38 7.12 -4.04
C ILE A 173 7.29 8.11 -3.65
N VAL A 174 6.45 7.76 -2.69
CA VAL A 174 5.39 8.58 -2.12
C VAL A 174 5.81 9.03 -0.72
N ASP A 175 5.82 10.35 -0.48
CA ASP A 175 6.00 10.88 0.88
C ASP A 175 4.71 10.63 1.70
N ALA A 176 4.84 10.26 2.98
CA ALA A 176 3.72 9.86 3.85
C ALA A 176 2.52 10.85 3.82
N GLY A 177 1.33 10.32 3.51
CA GLY A 177 0.08 11.09 3.43
C GLY A 177 -0.09 11.97 2.19
N MET A 178 0.79 11.85 1.19
CA MET A 178 0.70 12.56 -0.10
C MET A 178 -0.02 11.73 -1.14
N ASN A 179 -0.44 12.36 -2.24
CA ASN A 179 -0.91 11.60 -3.41
C ASN A 179 0.27 10.87 -4.06
N GLY A 180 0.01 9.66 -4.57
CA GLY A 180 0.87 8.94 -5.49
C GLY A 180 0.89 9.55 -6.91
N PRO A 181 1.42 8.82 -7.90
CA PRO A 181 1.65 9.34 -9.25
C PRO A 181 0.37 9.80 -9.94
N ASP A 182 0.48 10.88 -10.72
CA ASP A 182 -0.63 11.36 -11.56
C ASP A 182 -1.05 10.34 -12.64
N TYR A 183 -2.27 10.51 -13.16
CA TYR A 183 -2.82 9.56 -14.13
C TYR A 183 -1.98 9.47 -15.42
N ASP A 184 -1.43 10.59 -15.90
CA ASP A 184 -0.58 10.63 -17.10
C ASP A 184 0.72 9.85 -16.90
N THR A 185 1.35 9.97 -15.72
CA THR A 185 2.51 9.17 -15.31
C THR A 185 2.13 7.69 -15.31
N MET A 186 1.05 7.30 -14.63
CA MET A 186 0.62 5.90 -14.56
C MET A 186 0.28 5.31 -15.94
N ASN A 187 -0.33 6.10 -16.83
CA ASN A 187 -0.74 5.66 -18.16
C ASN A 187 0.42 5.35 -19.13
N ASP A 188 1.65 5.79 -18.81
CA ASP A 188 2.85 5.39 -19.55
C ASP A 188 3.31 3.95 -19.26
N TYR A 189 2.76 3.30 -18.21
CA TYR A 189 3.11 1.94 -17.78
C TYR A 189 2.01 0.92 -18.10
N SER A 190 2.37 -0.36 -18.21
CA SER A 190 1.40 -1.43 -18.47
C SER A 190 0.88 -2.07 -17.18
N THR A 191 1.76 -2.18 -16.19
CA THR A 191 1.53 -2.75 -14.87
C THR A 191 2.00 -1.78 -13.80
N ILE A 192 1.30 -1.72 -12.68
CA ILE A 192 1.69 -1.00 -11.47
C ILE A 192 1.80 -1.98 -10.32
N ILE A 193 2.84 -1.84 -9.52
CA ILE A 193 2.98 -2.50 -8.22
C ILE A 193 2.97 -1.39 -7.18
N TRP A 194 1.99 -1.39 -6.28
CA TRP A 194 1.88 -0.43 -5.18
C TRP A 194 2.20 -1.16 -3.88
N SER A 195 3.34 -0.83 -3.28
CA SER A 195 3.80 -1.40 -2.02
C SER A 195 3.60 -0.42 -0.88
N PHE A 196 2.63 -0.73 -0.02
CA PHE A 196 2.29 0.04 1.18
C PHE A 196 3.18 -0.26 2.40
N GLY A 197 3.97 -1.34 2.30
CA GLY A 197 4.86 -1.87 3.34
C GLY A 197 4.27 -1.78 4.74
N TYR A 198 4.86 -0.92 5.57
CA TYR A 198 4.55 -0.78 6.99
C TYR A 198 4.20 0.65 7.40
N GLU A 199 3.45 1.38 6.56
CA GLU A 199 2.84 2.62 7.04
C GLU A 199 1.75 2.31 8.09
N TRP A 200 2.08 2.56 9.36
CA TRP A 200 1.06 2.64 10.41
C TRP A 200 0.12 3.79 10.05
N GLY A 201 -1.18 3.48 9.91
CA GLY A 201 -2.26 4.38 9.47
C GLY A 201 -2.58 5.58 10.37
N PHE A 202 -1.55 6.34 10.76
CA PHE A 202 -1.62 7.75 11.12
C PHE A 202 -1.86 8.62 9.88
N PHE A 203 -1.46 8.13 8.71
CA PHE A 203 -1.67 8.73 7.39
C PHE A 203 -2.28 7.71 6.42
N PRO A 204 -2.95 8.17 5.35
CA PRO A 204 -3.44 7.30 4.28
C PRO A 204 -2.32 6.74 3.41
N THR A 205 -2.37 5.43 3.22
CA THR A 205 -1.67 4.70 2.14
C THR A 205 -2.39 4.74 0.79
N LEU A 206 -3.64 5.22 0.76
CA LEU A 206 -4.35 5.56 -0.48
C LEU A 206 -5.21 6.78 -0.19
N THR A 207 -4.98 7.84 -0.94
CA THR A 207 -5.79 9.06 -0.84
C THR A 207 -7.06 8.94 -1.68
N GLN A 208 -7.96 9.90 -1.49
CA GLN A 208 -9.11 10.10 -2.37
C GLN A 208 -8.72 10.15 -3.87
N TRP A 209 -7.56 10.72 -4.20
CA TRP A 209 -7.13 10.95 -5.58
C TRP A 209 -6.43 9.73 -6.16
N ASP A 210 -5.65 9.00 -5.37
CA ASP A 210 -5.02 7.74 -5.82
C ASP A 210 -6.06 6.73 -6.25
N PHE A 211 -7.11 6.57 -5.46
CA PHE A 211 -8.28 5.77 -5.80
C PHE A 211 -8.84 6.12 -7.19
N TRP A 212 -9.05 7.41 -7.48
CA TRP A 212 -9.53 7.87 -8.78
C TRP A 212 -8.53 7.57 -9.90
N ARG A 213 -7.24 7.88 -9.70
CA ARG A 213 -6.22 7.69 -10.73
C ARG A 213 -6.02 6.19 -11.04
N ILE A 214 -6.04 5.32 -10.03
CA ILE A 214 -5.89 3.87 -10.18
C ILE A 214 -7.12 3.25 -10.85
N THR A 215 -8.34 3.64 -10.47
CA THR A 215 -9.56 3.12 -11.12
C THR A 215 -9.58 3.46 -12.61
N ASN A 216 -9.23 4.70 -12.99
CA ASN A 216 -9.07 5.09 -14.40
C ASN A 216 -7.93 4.33 -15.11
N PHE A 217 -6.84 4.01 -14.41
CA PHE A 217 -5.75 3.20 -14.96
C PHE A 217 -6.23 1.77 -15.25
N MET A 218 -6.99 1.18 -14.34
CA MET A 218 -7.61 -0.14 -14.49
C MET A 218 -8.67 -0.15 -15.60
N GLU A 219 -9.57 0.83 -15.70
CA GLU A 219 -10.56 0.88 -16.78
C GLU A 219 -9.92 1.10 -18.17
N ALA A 220 -8.76 1.76 -18.26
CA ALA A 220 -7.92 1.81 -19.46
C ALA A 220 -7.17 0.48 -19.77
N GLY A 221 -7.45 -0.59 -19.00
CA GLY A 221 -6.84 -1.91 -19.13
C GLY A 221 -5.48 -2.05 -18.45
N GLY A 222 -5.23 -1.27 -17.40
CA GLY A 222 -4.05 -1.34 -16.53
C GLY A 222 -4.06 -2.56 -15.61
N SER A 223 -2.91 -3.19 -15.42
CA SER A 223 -2.74 -4.27 -14.44
C SER A 223 -2.16 -3.74 -13.13
N VAL A 224 -2.74 -4.07 -11.98
CA VAL A 224 -2.31 -3.55 -10.67
C VAL A 224 -1.92 -4.68 -9.73
N TRP A 225 -0.90 -4.46 -8.89
CA TRP A 225 -0.63 -5.29 -7.73
C TRP A 225 -0.57 -4.42 -6.47
N PHE A 226 -1.55 -4.59 -5.59
CA PHE A 226 -1.54 -4.04 -4.25
C PHE A 226 -0.87 -5.02 -3.29
N SER A 227 0.15 -4.55 -2.55
CA SER A 227 0.95 -5.38 -1.66
C SER A 227 1.21 -4.68 -0.33
N GLY A 228 0.63 -5.21 0.74
CA GLY A 228 0.89 -4.79 2.11
C GLY A 228 -0.35 -4.94 3.01
N PRO A 229 -0.17 -5.00 4.33
CA PRO A 229 -1.26 -4.83 5.29
C PRO A 229 -1.84 -3.40 5.19
N GLY A 230 -2.89 -3.14 5.95
CA GLY A 230 -3.35 -1.76 6.21
C GLY A 230 -4.21 -1.10 5.13
N PHE A 231 -3.96 -1.30 3.83
CA PHE A 231 -4.59 -0.47 2.79
C PHE A 231 -6.12 -0.64 2.65
N ILE A 232 -6.66 -1.86 2.77
CA ILE A 232 -8.13 -2.04 2.79
C ILE A 232 -8.73 -1.38 4.05
N SER A 233 -8.05 -1.44 5.19
CA SER A 233 -8.48 -0.77 6.43
C SER A 233 -8.26 0.74 6.44
N SER A 234 -7.42 1.32 5.57
CA SER A 234 -7.34 2.78 5.38
C SER A 234 -8.50 3.32 4.53
N ILE A 235 -9.03 2.50 3.60
CA ILE A 235 -10.26 2.82 2.84
C ILE A 235 -11.52 2.59 3.69
N TYR A 236 -11.67 1.40 4.27
CA TYR A 236 -12.92 0.91 4.86
C TYR A 236 -12.94 0.93 6.40
N GLY A 237 -11.88 1.43 7.03
CA GLY A 237 -11.69 1.42 8.48
C GLY A 237 -11.32 0.05 9.05
N ASN A 238 -11.06 0.01 10.36
CA ASN A 238 -10.73 -1.22 11.10
C ASN A 238 -12.00 -2.04 11.43
N PHE A 239 -12.71 -2.47 10.38
CA PHE A 239 -13.93 -3.26 10.46
C PHE A 239 -13.86 -4.48 9.55
N ASN A 240 -14.60 -5.53 9.92
CA ASN A 240 -14.81 -6.68 9.05
C ASN A 240 -15.97 -6.41 8.09
N TYR A 241 -15.85 -6.84 6.84
CA TYR A 241 -16.88 -6.70 5.79
C TYR A 241 -17.15 -8.07 5.17
N THR A 242 -18.42 -8.38 4.94
CA THR A 242 -18.86 -9.61 4.26
C THR A 242 -20.13 -9.30 3.46
N VAL A 243 -20.27 -9.83 2.25
CA VAL A 243 -21.55 -9.78 1.50
C VAL A 243 -22.70 -10.38 2.33
N GLY A 244 -23.80 -9.66 2.46
CA GLY A 244 -24.93 -9.96 3.36
C GLY A 244 -24.63 -9.81 4.86
N GLY A 245 -23.51 -9.19 5.23
CA GLY A 245 -23.05 -8.97 6.60
C GLY A 245 -23.66 -7.76 7.30
N GLN A 246 -23.11 -7.39 8.47
CA GLN A 246 -23.47 -6.14 9.16
C GLN A 246 -22.84 -4.92 8.48
N ASN A 247 -21.57 -5.07 8.07
CA ASN A 247 -20.92 -4.16 7.12
C ASN A 247 -20.76 -4.96 5.83
N GLU A 248 -21.19 -4.39 4.72
CA GLU A 248 -21.25 -5.02 3.41
C GLU A 248 -20.58 -4.06 2.42
N PHE A 249 -19.84 -4.60 1.45
CA PHE A 249 -19.30 -3.80 0.36
C PHE A 249 -20.41 -3.45 -0.63
N ASP A 250 -20.42 -2.22 -1.13
CA ASP A 250 -21.22 -1.88 -2.31
C ASP A 250 -20.77 -2.76 -3.49
N SER A 251 -21.72 -3.35 -4.21
CA SER A 251 -21.44 -4.18 -5.39
C SER A 251 -20.74 -3.41 -6.51
N ASP A 252 -20.96 -2.09 -6.60
CA ASP A 252 -20.30 -1.19 -7.55
C ASP A 252 -19.10 -0.44 -6.92
N GLY A 253 -18.83 -0.65 -5.62
CA GLY A 253 -17.70 -0.09 -4.88
C GLY A 253 -16.37 -0.79 -5.14
N PHE A 254 -15.27 -0.19 -4.69
CA PHE A 254 -13.90 -0.57 -5.06
C PHE A 254 -13.54 -2.02 -4.78
N ALA A 255 -13.82 -2.47 -3.55
CA ALA A 255 -13.56 -3.84 -3.11
C ALA A 255 -14.21 -4.87 -4.05
N MET A 256 -15.49 -4.71 -4.36
CA MET A 256 -16.24 -5.66 -5.21
C MET A 256 -15.92 -5.48 -6.70
N LYS A 257 -16.06 -4.25 -7.23
CA LYS A 257 -15.96 -3.96 -8.66
C LYS A 257 -14.54 -4.10 -9.19
N TYR A 258 -13.55 -3.52 -8.49
CA TYR A 258 -12.18 -3.42 -9.00
C TYR A 258 -11.25 -4.46 -8.42
N LEU A 259 -11.30 -4.72 -7.11
CA LEU A 259 -10.42 -5.65 -6.40
C LEU A 259 -10.92 -7.10 -6.40
N GLY A 260 -12.23 -7.31 -6.58
CA GLY A 260 -12.87 -8.61 -6.53
C GLY A 260 -12.84 -9.26 -5.14
N ILE A 261 -13.05 -8.49 -4.07
CA ILE A 261 -13.10 -8.93 -2.67
C ILE A 261 -14.57 -8.99 -2.21
N GLU A 262 -15.06 -10.15 -1.77
CA GLU A 262 -16.41 -10.30 -1.18
C GLU A 262 -16.42 -10.39 0.35
N GLU A 263 -15.26 -10.64 0.97
CA GLU A 263 -15.09 -10.68 2.42
C GLU A 263 -13.71 -10.18 2.82
N TYR A 264 -13.66 -9.35 3.87
CA TYR A 264 -12.44 -8.82 4.49
C TYR A 264 -12.49 -8.97 6.01
N PHE A 265 -11.45 -9.58 6.59
CA PHE A 265 -11.18 -9.54 8.03
C PHE A 265 -9.83 -8.88 8.29
N PHE A 266 -9.79 -7.91 9.21
CA PHE A 266 -8.55 -7.24 9.61
C PHE A 266 -7.86 -7.94 10.80
N PHE A 267 -6.54 -7.78 10.90
CA PHE A 267 -5.69 -8.23 12.03
C PHE A 267 -5.73 -9.74 12.32
N THR A 268 -5.49 -10.54 11.28
CA THR A 268 -5.62 -12.02 11.32
C THR A 268 -4.31 -12.78 11.57
N GLY A 269 -3.26 -12.10 12.04
CA GLY A 269 -1.91 -12.64 12.16
C GLY A 269 -1.08 -12.43 10.89
N GLN A 270 0.23 -12.30 11.05
CA GLN A 270 1.20 -12.48 9.97
C GLN A 270 1.38 -13.99 9.77
N PRO A 271 0.84 -14.60 8.70
CA PRO A 271 0.94 -16.04 8.47
C PRO A 271 2.39 -16.50 8.32
N ASN A 272 2.71 -17.70 8.82
CA ASN A 272 3.98 -18.39 8.57
C ASN A 272 3.80 -19.93 8.61
N PRO A 273 3.91 -20.64 7.48
CA PRO A 273 4.26 -20.16 6.13
C PRO A 273 3.10 -19.39 5.46
N VAL A 274 3.31 -19.00 4.21
CA VAL A 274 2.23 -18.87 3.22
C VAL A 274 2.43 -19.90 2.10
N ASN A 275 1.34 -20.44 1.56
CA ASN A 275 1.35 -21.50 0.57
C ASN A 275 0.71 -21.02 -0.74
N GLY A 276 1.12 -21.55 -1.89
CA GLY A 276 0.43 -21.30 -3.15
C GLY A 276 -0.92 -22.01 -3.20
N SER A 277 -2.01 -21.30 -3.54
CA SER A 277 -3.34 -21.95 -3.66
C SER A 277 -3.38 -22.92 -4.85
N ALA A 278 -4.10 -24.03 -4.68
CA ALA A 278 -4.09 -25.15 -5.61
C ALA A 278 -4.84 -24.82 -6.91
N GLY A 279 -4.15 -24.88 -8.05
CA GLY A 279 -4.71 -24.51 -9.35
C GLY A 279 -4.60 -23.02 -9.69
N ALA A 280 -4.07 -22.21 -8.77
CA ALA A 280 -3.75 -20.81 -8.99
C ALA A 280 -2.42 -20.63 -9.72
N VAL A 281 -2.05 -19.37 -9.98
CA VAL A 281 -0.73 -18.98 -10.51
C VAL A 281 0.45 -19.50 -9.67
N MET A 282 0.25 -19.66 -8.36
CA MET A 282 1.27 -20.19 -7.42
C MET A 282 1.35 -21.72 -7.39
N THR A 283 0.69 -22.43 -8.30
CA THR A 283 0.80 -23.89 -8.39
C THR A 283 2.25 -24.32 -8.57
N GLY A 284 2.77 -25.12 -7.63
CA GLY A 284 4.17 -25.56 -7.59
C GLY A 284 5.08 -24.71 -6.70
N SER A 285 4.58 -23.60 -6.14
CA SER A 285 5.17 -22.96 -4.96
C SER A 285 4.66 -23.66 -3.72
N GLU A 286 5.37 -24.69 -3.24
CA GLU A 286 4.87 -25.53 -2.14
C GLU A 286 4.71 -24.74 -0.83
N GLN A 287 5.65 -23.83 -0.53
CA GLN A 287 5.68 -23.09 0.74
C GLN A 287 6.65 -21.91 0.65
N TYR A 288 6.22 -20.69 1.00
CA TYR A 288 7.11 -19.55 1.22
C TYR A 288 7.26 -19.31 2.73
N ALA A 289 8.49 -19.36 3.23
CA ALA A 289 8.76 -19.11 4.64
C ALA A 289 8.71 -17.60 4.92
N THR A 290 7.81 -17.15 5.78
CA THR A 290 7.76 -15.74 6.19
C THR A 290 8.58 -15.53 7.47
N ARG A 291 8.82 -14.27 7.81
CA ARG A 291 9.45 -13.84 9.06
C ARG A 291 8.66 -12.66 9.62
N ASN A 292 8.44 -12.70 10.92
CA ASN A 292 7.80 -11.61 11.63
C ASN A 292 8.85 -10.56 11.99
N TRP A 293 8.88 -9.47 11.22
CA TRP A 293 9.72 -8.29 11.46
C TRP A 293 9.24 -7.39 12.59
N PHE A 294 7.96 -7.51 12.94
CA PHE A 294 7.20 -6.50 13.66
C PHE A 294 6.95 -6.85 15.14
N ASN A 295 7.75 -7.79 15.67
CA ASN A 295 7.80 -8.27 17.06
C ASN A 295 8.00 -7.20 18.17
N GLN A 296 7.96 -5.90 17.86
CA GLN A 296 8.31 -4.81 18.79
C GLN A 296 7.46 -4.74 20.05
N PHE A 297 6.20 -5.18 20.02
CA PHE A 297 5.28 -5.02 21.15
C PHE A 297 5.35 -6.13 22.21
N GLY A 298 6.19 -7.16 22.01
CA GLY A 298 6.32 -8.28 22.94
C GLY A 298 5.11 -9.22 23.00
N ASP A 299 4.06 -8.92 22.25
CA ASP A 299 2.97 -9.83 21.92
C ASP A 299 3.31 -10.52 20.58
N GLN A 300 3.18 -11.84 20.52
CA GLN A 300 3.44 -12.64 19.31
C GLN A 300 2.19 -12.73 18.41
N ARG A 301 1.10 -12.06 18.79
CA ARG A 301 -0.14 -11.99 18.02
C ARG A 301 -0.08 -10.82 17.07
N ASP A 302 0.53 -11.10 15.93
CA ASP A 302 0.82 -10.14 14.88
C ASP A 302 -0.45 -9.44 14.37
N ILE A 303 -0.42 -8.11 14.42
CA ILE A 303 -1.54 -7.24 14.01
C ILE A 303 -1.52 -7.00 12.49
N LEU A 304 -0.66 -7.72 11.75
CA LEU A 304 -0.26 -7.40 10.39
C LEU A 304 -0.62 -8.55 9.45
N GLY A 305 -1.84 -8.44 8.95
CA GLY A 305 -2.45 -9.40 8.05
C GLY A 305 -3.94 -9.12 7.96
N GLY A 306 -4.53 -9.62 6.88
CA GLY A 306 -5.97 -9.68 6.70
C GLY A 306 -6.31 -10.89 5.85
N ILE A 307 -7.54 -11.38 6.03
CA ILE A 307 -8.13 -12.38 5.15
C ILE A 307 -8.93 -11.61 4.11
N THR A 308 -8.71 -11.90 2.83
CA THR A 308 -9.56 -11.43 1.73
C THR A 308 -10.10 -12.59 0.95
N ARG A 309 -11.41 -12.85 1.00
CA ARG A 309 -12.01 -13.85 0.10
C ARG A 309 -12.32 -13.21 -1.25
N PRO A 310 -11.94 -13.85 -2.37
CA PRO A 310 -12.27 -13.36 -3.69
C PRO A 310 -13.76 -13.56 -3.98
N VAL A 311 -14.34 -12.66 -4.78
CA VAL A 311 -15.64 -12.90 -5.44
C VAL A 311 -15.59 -14.21 -6.23
N SER A 312 -16.75 -14.82 -6.48
CA SER A 312 -16.86 -16.08 -7.25
C SER A 312 -16.18 -16.14 -8.64
N THR A 313 -15.77 -15.01 -9.22
CA THR A 313 -14.99 -14.92 -10.47
C THR A 313 -13.50 -14.60 -10.28
N GLY A 314 -13.08 -14.30 -9.06
CA GLY A 314 -11.67 -14.16 -8.67
C GLY A 314 -11.04 -15.52 -8.34
N VAL A 315 -9.76 -15.49 -7.96
CA VAL A 315 -8.98 -16.66 -7.56
C VAL A 315 -8.15 -16.35 -6.32
N GLU A 316 -7.98 -17.35 -5.46
CA GLU A 316 -6.97 -17.31 -4.42
C GLU A 316 -5.59 -17.46 -5.05
N ILE A 317 -4.58 -16.74 -4.57
CA ILE A 317 -3.19 -16.81 -5.05
C ILE A 317 -2.30 -17.40 -3.97
N LEU A 318 -2.37 -16.85 -2.75
CA LEU A 318 -1.71 -17.38 -1.56
C LEU A 318 -2.75 -17.68 -0.48
N ILE A 319 -2.60 -18.82 0.18
CA ILE A 319 -3.39 -19.24 1.34
C ILE A 319 -2.48 -19.53 2.53
N ALA A 320 -2.98 -19.37 3.75
CA ALA A 320 -2.23 -19.68 4.96
C ALA A 320 -3.12 -19.87 6.20
N ASP A 321 -2.59 -20.63 7.17
CA ASP A 321 -3.17 -20.67 8.51
C ASP A 321 -2.87 -19.36 9.25
N GLY A 322 -3.89 -18.80 9.90
CA GLY A 322 -3.83 -17.53 10.61
C GLY A 322 -4.39 -17.63 12.03
N THR A 323 -4.20 -16.60 12.83
CA THR A 323 -4.86 -16.45 14.14
C THR A 323 -4.97 -14.97 14.45
N ASP A 324 -6.19 -14.49 14.66
CA ASP A 324 -6.42 -13.07 14.93
C ASP A 324 -5.96 -12.63 16.33
N ALA A 325 -5.96 -11.31 16.56
CA ALA A 325 -5.60 -10.71 17.84
C ALA A 325 -6.42 -11.26 19.04
N PHE A 326 -7.60 -11.84 18.80
CA PHE A 326 -8.46 -12.43 19.82
C PHE A 326 -8.18 -13.92 20.07
N GLY A 327 -7.29 -14.54 19.29
CA GLY A 327 -6.92 -15.94 19.41
C GLY A 327 -7.85 -16.90 18.68
N LYS A 328 -8.70 -16.42 17.76
CA LYS A 328 -9.45 -17.30 16.85
C LYS A 328 -8.52 -17.70 15.71
N SER A 329 -8.32 -19.00 15.54
CA SER A 329 -7.58 -19.57 14.41
C SER A 329 -8.45 -19.64 13.16
N TYR A 330 -7.78 -19.58 12.02
CA TYR A 330 -8.35 -19.74 10.70
C TYR A 330 -7.42 -20.63 9.87
N ASP A 331 -7.97 -21.55 9.09
CA ASP A 331 -7.21 -22.58 8.37
C ASP A 331 -7.31 -22.32 6.85
N ASP A 332 -6.19 -22.44 6.11
CA ASP A 332 -6.12 -22.26 4.64
C ASP A 332 -6.73 -20.94 4.10
N GLU A 333 -6.59 -19.81 4.82
CA GLU A 333 -7.24 -18.56 4.43
C GLU A 333 -6.50 -17.77 3.35
N PRO A 334 -7.19 -17.08 2.41
CA PRO A 334 -6.51 -16.33 1.36
C PRO A 334 -5.89 -15.03 1.87
N VAL A 335 -4.58 -14.92 1.69
CA VAL A 335 -3.74 -13.76 2.06
C VAL A 335 -3.23 -12.98 0.84
N ALA A 336 -3.41 -13.57 -0.36
CA ALA A 336 -3.38 -12.86 -1.62
C ALA A 336 -4.43 -13.45 -2.57
N ILE A 337 -5.13 -12.60 -3.31
CA ILE A 337 -6.13 -12.95 -4.33
C ILE A 337 -5.80 -12.29 -5.68
N GLY A 338 -6.37 -12.84 -6.76
CA GLY A 338 -6.33 -12.26 -8.10
C GLY A 338 -7.74 -12.09 -8.67
N TYR A 339 -8.03 -10.93 -9.24
CA TYR A 339 -9.28 -10.66 -9.95
C TYR A 339 -9.01 -10.20 -11.40
N ASN A 340 -9.82 -10.69 -12.33
CA ASN A 340 -9.70 -10.40 -13.76
C ASN A 340 -11.08 -10.02 -14.32
N SER A 341 -11.30 -8.73 -14.60
CA SER A 341 -12.58 -8.23 -15.14
C SER A 341 -12.76 -8.54 -16.62
N GLY A 342 -11.72 -9.05 -17.29
CA GLY A 342 -11.63 -9.13 -18.75
C GLY A 342 -11.06 -7.87 -19.40
N THR A 343 -11.04 -6.74 -18.68
CA THR A 343 -10.42 -5.47 -19.11
C THR A 343 -9.11 -5.22 -18.36
N TRP A 344 -9.12 -5.34 -17.03
CA TRP A 344 -7.94 -5.28 -16.17
C TRP A 344 -7.71 -6.59 -15.42
N LYS A 345 -6.54 -6.67 -14.79
CA LYS A 345 -6.25 -7.64 -13.74
C LYS A 345 -5.69 -6.94 -12.53
N VAL A 346 -6.01 -7.45 -11.35
CA VAL A 346 -5.43 -7.00 -10.10
C VAL A 346 -5.02 -8.19 -9.25
N VAL A 347 -3.87 -8.08 -8.58
CA VAL A 347 -3.54 -8.89 -7.42
C VAL A 347 -3.67 -8.01 -6.19
N THR A 348 -4.36 -8.50 -5.17
CA THR A 348 -4.44 -7.89 -3.85
C THR A 348 -3.79 -8.83 -2.85
N ALA A 349 -2.75 -8.37 -2.15
CA ALA A 349 -2.05 -9.14 -1.13
C ALA A 349 -1.97 -8.36 0.18
N HIS A 350 -2.55 -8.91 1.24
CA HIS A 350 -2.37 -8.42 2.62
C HIS A 350 -1.06 -8.86 3.24
N LEU A 351 -0.38 -9.80 2.59
CA LEU A 351 1.00 -10.15 2.87
C LEU A 351 1.93 -9.03 2.38
N ASP A 352 2.65 -8.40 3.29
CA ASP A 352 3.81 -7.57 2.92
C ASP A 352 4.88 -8.46 2.26
N PHE A 353 5.27 -8.12 1.03
CA PHE A 353 6.31 -8.81 0.27
C PHE A 353 7.67 -8.89 1.02
N SER A 354 7.97 -7.91 1.87
CA SER A 354 9.19 -7.83 2.70
C SER A 354 9.30 -8.98 3.71
N VAL A 355 8.17 -9.56 4.16
CA VAL A 355 8.16 -10.64 5.15
C VAL A 355 8.56 -11.99 4.56
N ILE A 356 8.57 -12.16 3.23
CA ILE A 356 9.06 -13.39 2.60
C ILE A 356 10.57 -13.51 2.82
N SER A 357 11.02 -14.60 3.45
CA SER A 357 12.34 -14.67 4.07
C SER A 357 13.51 -14.77 3.10
N SER A 358 13.29 -15.46 1.99
CA SER A 358 14.32 -15.80 1.01
C SER A 358 14.29 -14.83 -0.17
N ALA A 359 15.45 -14.54 -0.77
CA ALA A 359 15.51 -13.78 -2.02
C ALA A 359 14.88 -14.57 -3.17
N THR A 360 15.19 -15.87 -3.28
CA THR A 360 14.65 -16.75 -4.31
C THR A 360 13.14 -16.97 -4.19
N ASP A 361 12.60 -16.94 -2.97
CA ASP A 361 11.16 -17.06 -2.73
C ASP A 361 10.43 -15.76 -3.18
N ARG A 362 11.04 -14.60 -2.89
CA ARG A 362 10.59 -13.29 -3.37
C ARG A 362 10.64 -13.20 -4.89
N GLU A 363 11.73 -13.66 -5.51
CA GLU A 363 11.91 -13.75 -6.97
C GLU A 363 10.84 -14.65 -7.62
N ASP A 364 10.60 -15.85 -7.08
CA ASP A 364 9.59 -16.77 -7.59
C ASP A 364 8.16 -16.21 -7.45
N TYR A 365 7.86 -15.54 -6.33
CA TYR A 365 6.56 -14.93 -6.09
C TYR A 365 6.29 -13.74 -7.05
N ILE A 366 7.22 -12.79 -7.18
CA ILE A 366 7.04 -11.63 -8.08
C ILE A 366 6.96 -12.06 -9.56
N ASP A 367 7.80 -13.00 -9.98
CA ASP A 367 7.79 -13.52 -11.35
C ASP A 367 6.46 -14.20 -11.69
N LYS A 368 5.89 -14.95 -10.74
CA LYS A 368 4.56 -15.58 -10.89
C LYS A 368 3.44 -14.55 -10.92
N VAL A 369 3.39 -13.60 -9.98
CA VAL A 369 2.38 -12.52 -9.98
C VAL A 369 2.40 -11.75 -11.30
N LEU A 370 3.57 -11.29 -11.75
CA LEU A 370 3.71 -10.56 -13.00
C LEU A 370 3.25 -11.39 -14.21
N LYS A 371 3.61 -12.67 -14.30
CA LYS A 371 3.14 -13.56 -15.38
C LYS A 371 1.61 -13.71 -15.42
N TRP A 372 0.93 -13.67 -14.28
CA TRP A 372 -0.53 -13.73 -14.23
C TRP A 372 -1.19 -12.40 -14.56
N LEU A 373 -0.66 -11.27 -14.07
CA LEU A 373 -1.06 -9.92 -14.50
C LEU A 373 -0.88 -9.74 -16.02
N GLY A 374 0.04 -10.50 -16.60
CA GLY A 374 0.37 -10.54 -18.02
C GLY A 374 1.78 -10.04 -18.22
N THR A 375 2.45 -10.53 -19.28
CA THR A 375 3.77 -10.00 -19.66
C THR A 375 3.64 -8.48 -19.78
N PRO A 376 4.41 -7.70 -18.99
CA PRO A 376 4.47 -6.27 -19.16
C PRO A 376 4.77 -5.97 -20.63
N THR A 377 4.03 -5.04 -21.23
CA THR A 377 4.18 -4.69 -22.65
C THR A 377 3.92 -3.21 -22.81
N VAL A 378 4.87 -2.48 -23.40
CA VAL A 378 4.71 -1.04 -23.69
C VAL A 378 3.39 -0.79 -24.43
N ASN A 379 2.39 -0.22 -23.74
CA ASN A 379 1.04 -0.08 -24.25
C ASN A 379 0.91 1.13 -25.17
N THR A 380 1.46 0.98 -26.37
CA THR A 380 1.44 2.00 -27.44
C THR A 380 0.03 2.42 -27.91
N ASN A 381 -1.03 1.77 -27.44
CA ASN A 381 -2.42 2.06 -27.83
C ASN A 381 -3.18 2.95 -26.83
N ARG A 382 -2.86 2.97 -25.52
CA ARG A 382 -3.63 3.75 -24.53
C ARG A 382 -3.64 5.25 -24.80
N ARG A 383 -2.50 5.86 -25.16
CA ARG A 383 -2.41 7.28 -25.54
C ARG A 383 -3.34 7.68 -26.71
N ASN A 384 -3.82 6.72 -27.52
CA ASN A 384 -4.77 6.99 -28.60
C ASN A 384 -6.24 6.99 -28.12
N ILE A 385 -6.57 6.30 -27.02
CA ILE A 385 -7.97 6.17 -26.55
C ILE A 385 -8.48 7.51 -26.00
N MET A 386 -7.68 8.21 -25.19
CA MET A 386 -8.03 9.56 -24.70
C MET A 386 -8.15 10.61 -25.82
N ASN A 387 -7.44 10.43 -26.94
CA ASN A 387 -7.49 11.37 -28.07
C ASN A 387 -8.65 11.11 -29.06
N MET A 388 -9.53 10.12 -28.82
CA MET A 388 -10.63 9.77 -29.72
C MET A 388 -12.02 10.30 -29.29
N ASN A 389 -12.12 10.98 -28.14
CA ASN A 389 -13.38 11.52 -27.59
C ASN A 389 -13.46 13.07 -27.62
N VAL A 390 -12.66 13.73 -28.46
CA VAL A 390 -12.64 15.21 -28.65
C VAL A 390 -13.30 15.62 -29.97
#